data_AF-A0A1H5Y555-F1
#
_entry.id   AF-A0A1H5Y555-F1
#
_cell.length_a   1.000
_cell.length_b   1.000
_cell.length_c   1.000
_cell.angle_alpha   90.00
_cell.angle_beta   90.00
_cell.angle_gamma   90.00
#
_symmetry.space_group_name_H-M   'P 1'
#
loop_
_entity.id
_entity.type
_entity.pdbx_description
1 polymer ?
#
loop_
_entity_poly.entity_id
_entity_poly.type
_entity_poly.pdbx_seq_one_letter_code
_entity_poly.pdbx_strand_id
1 'polypeptide(L)'
;MENIMKKGRLLIMFLALLWITGIANAATGEKKESVLGPGDTLKIFVFGQPDMTTEVKVSEAGNITFPLLGEIFVDGLTPSEAERKIVKLLESKDILRKPQVNIITASLQSQMVSVLGYVRNQGRYPIEGKRRLTEILAMAGGIIPDGAEQITLIRSNGSKYVKDIIDVLEMIRSGDLNRDLNIRSDDLVYVERAPRFYIYGEVQRAGVYKLERNMTVMQALSVGGGLTQRGTERGLRIQRRGEEGNLQILTVKSSDLVEPDDVIYIKESLF
;
A
#
# COMPACT_ATOMS: atom_id res chain seq x y z
N MET A 1 42.54 27.76 -64.19
CA MET A 1 42.33 26.54 -63.37
C MET A 1 42.42 26.89 -61.88
N GLU A 2 41.61 27.86 -61.46
CA GLU A 2 41.70 28.54 -60.16
C GLU A 2 40.30 28.55 -59.50
N ASN A 3 39.55 27.44 -59.59
CA ASN A 3 38.15 27.47 -59.18
C ASN A 3 37.56 26.17 -58.61
N ILE A 4 38.40 25.22 -58.16
CA ILE A 4 37.92 23.94 -57.59
C ILE A 4 38.23 23.80 -56.09
N MET A 5 39.21 24.52 -55.54
CA MET A 5 39.61 24.34 -54.12
C MET A 5 38.94 25.26 -53.09
N LYS A 6 38.12 26.24 -53.49
CA LYS A 6 37.39 27.10 -52.52
C LYS A 6 35.97 26.64 -52.18
N LYS A 7 35.40 25.68 -52.92
CA LYS A 7 34.03 25.20 -52.69
C LYS A 7 33.91 24.06 -51.65
N GLY A 8 35.03 23.44 -51.25
CA GLY A 8 35.02 22.33 -50.29
C GLY A 8 35.09 22.71 -48.80
N ARG A 9 35.44 23.96 -48.47
CA ARG A 9 35.56 24.43 -47.08
C ARG A 9 34.37 25.23 -46.58
N LEU A 10 33.51 25.73 -47.46
CA LEU A 10 32.30 26.46 -47.09
C LEU A 10 31.10 25.52 -46.80
N LEU A 11 31.11 24.30 -47.33
CA LEU A 11 30.05 23.32 -47.12
C LEU A 11 30.12 22.64 -45.73
N ILE A 12 31.28 22.66 -45.08
CA ILE A 12 31.46 22.08 -43.73
C ILE A 12 31.08 23.10 -42.64
N MET A 13 31.07 24.40 -42.95
CA MET A 13 30.66 25.44 -42.00
C MET A 13 29.16 25.70 -41.94
N PHE A 14 28.37 25.16 -42.89
CA PHE A 14 26.91 25.21 -42.88
C PHE A 14 26.26 23.94 -42.34
N LEU A 15 27.00 22.83 -42.25
CA LEU A 15 26.52 21.57 -41.65
C LEU A 15 26.70 21.53 -40.12
N ALA A 16 27.48 22.44 -39.54
CA ALA A 16 27.70 22.57 -38.11
C ALA A 16 26.79 23.62 -37.43
N LEU A 17 25.94 24.32 -38.22
CA LEU A 17 25.05 25.38 -37.74
C LEU A 17 23.56 24.98 -37.84
N LEU A 18 23.27 23.67 -37.77
CA LEU A 18 21.90 23.14 -37.87
C LEU A 18 21.62 22.02 -36.85
N TRP A 19 22.35 22.00 -35.74
CA TRP A 19 22.20 21.03 -34.63
C TRP A 19 22.14 21.73 -33.25
N ILE A 20 21.60 22.95 -33.19
CA ILE A 20 21.26 23.61 -31.92
C ILE A 20 19.82 24.12 -31.99
N THR A 21 18.90 23.21 -32.29
CA THR A 21 17.52 23.32 -31.82
C THR A 21 17.26 22.08 -30.98
N GLY A 22 17.96 22.02 -29.84
CA GLY A 22 17.52 21.17 -28.74
C GLY A 22 16.19 21.73 -28.27
N ILE A 23 15.11 21.05 -28.67
CA ILE A 23 13.80 21.21 -28.07
C ILE A 23 14.00 20.88 -26.59
N ALA A 24 14.19 21.92 -25.77
CA ALA A 24 13.96 21.84 -24.36
C ALA A 24 12.45 21.64 -24.18
N ASN A 25 11.99 20.40 -24.37
CA ASN A 25 10.80 19.93 -23.69
C ASN A 25 11.17 19.95 -22.21
N ALA A 26 11.00 21.12 -21.59
CA ALA A 26 10.65 21.17 -20.19
C ALA A 26 9.36 20.35 -20.11
N ALA A 27 9.51 19.06 -19.79
CA ALA A 27 8.45 18.32 -19.16
C ALA A 27 8.15 19.10 -17.88
N THR A 28 7.22 20.05 -17.98
CA THR A 28 6.45 20.52 -16.85
C THR A 28 5.82 19.26 -16.29
N GLY A 29 6.52 18.65 -15.34
CA GLY A 29 5.90 17.68 -14.46
C GLY A 29 4.81 18.45 -13.75
N GLU A 30 3.60 18.41 -14.29
CA GLU A 30 2.42 18.79 -13.54
C GLU A 30 2.46 17.93 -12.30
N LYS A 31 2.83 18.56 -11.19
CA LYS A 31 2.81 17.96 -9.87
C LYS A 31 1.36 17.58 -9.67
N LYS A 32 1.03 16.31 -9.86
CA LYS A 32 -0.35 15.84 -9.90
C LYS A 32 -0.97 16.15 -8.54
N GLU A 33 -1.79 17.21 -8.50
CA GLU A 33 -2.34 17.73 -7.26
C GLU A 33 -3.27 16.70 -6.65
N SER A 34 -3.18 16.54 -5.33
CA SER A 34 -4.07 15.62 -4.62
C SER A 34 -5.49 16.16 -4.63
N VAL A 35 -6.43 15.24 -4.81
CA VAL A 35 -7.86 15.54 -4.81
C VAL A 35 -8.34 15.79 -3.38
N LEU A 36 -9.19 16.79 -3.22
CA LEU A 36 -9.84 17.16 -1.97
C LEU A 36 -10.96 16.17 -1.64
N GLY A 37 -11.12 15.88 -0.35
CA GLY A 37 -12.21 15.03 0.13
C GLY A 37 -12.65 15.38 1.56
N PRO A 38 -13.66 14.66 2.08
CA PRO A 38 -14.21 14.88 3.42
C PRO A 38 -13.13 14.84 4.50
N GLY A 39 -13.21 15.76 5.46
CA GLY A 39 -12.27 15.86 6.56
C GLY A 39 -11.04 16.74 6.30
N ASP A 40 -10.75 17.09 5.04
CA ASP A 40 -9.64 17.98 4.70
C ASP A 40 -9.85 19.39 5.25
N THR A 41 -8.76 20.05 5.63
CA THR A 41 -8.78 21.45 6.06
C THR A 41 -8.09 22.30 5.02
N LEU A 42 -8.81 23.31 4.54
CA LEU A 42 -8.40 24.20 3.46
C LEU A 42 -8.27 25.63 4.00
N LYS A 43 -7.18 26.29 3.63
CA LYS A 43 -6.98 27.71 3.87
C LYS A 43 -7.12 28.44 2.54
N ILE A 44 -8.17 29.26 2.44
CA ILE A 44 -8.57 29.94 1.22
C ILE A 44 -8.23 31.41 1.37
N PHE A 45 -7.42 31.93 0.46
CA PHE A 45 -7.01 33.31 0.40
C PHE A 45 -7.64 33.99 -0.80
N VAL A 46 -8.23 35.16 -0.58
CA VAL A 46 -8.67 36.04 -1.66
C VAL A 46 -7.76 37.26 -1.68
N PHE A 47 -7.01 37.44 -2.76
CA PHE A 47 -6.04 38.52 -2.84
C PHE A 47 -6.73 39.89 -2.76
N GLY A 48 -6.20 40.78 -1.92
CA GLY A 48 -6.78 42.11 -1.68
C GLY A 48 -8.05 42.10 -0.83
N GLN A 49 -8.51 40.94 -0.36
CA GLN A 49 -9.75 40.82 0.42
C GLN A 49 -9.55 39.95 1.68
N PRO A 50 -8.95 40.52 2.75
CA PRO A 50 -8.68 39.78 3.98
C PRO A 50 -9.95 39.26 4.66
N ASP A 51 -11.07 39.99 4.56
CA ASP A 51 -12.36 39.62 5.16
C ASP A 51 -12.99 38.35 4.55
N MET A 52 -12.49 37.92 3.39
CA MET A 52 -12.93 36.70 2.71
C MET A 52 -11.90 35.57 2.81
N THR A 53 -10.80 35.79 3.53
CA THR A 53 -9.80 34.76 3.81
C THR A 53 -10.30 33.89 4.96
N THR A 54 -10.40 32.58 4.74
CA THR A 54 -10.98 31.66 5.72
C THR A 54 -10.23 30.34 5.77
N GLU A 55 -10.30 29.66 6.92
CA GLU A 55 -9.82 28.30 7.12
C GLU A 55 -11.02 27.41 7.43
N VAL A 56 -11.27 26.43 6.56
CA VAL A 56 -12.51 25.66 6.56
C VAL A 56 -12.24 24.17 6.41
N LYS A 57 -13.06 23.36 7.08
CA LYS A 57 -13.02 21.91 6.97
C LYS A 57 -14.05 21.45 5.93
N VAL A 58 -13.67 20.51 5.06
CA VAL A 58 -14.58 19.84 4.13
C VAL A 58 -15.51 18.93 4.94
N SER A 59 -16.81 19.14 4.78
CA SER A 59 -17.84 18.35 5.46
C SER A 59 -17.93 16.92 4.93
N GLU A 60 -18.63 16.04 5.65
CA GLU A 60 -18.92 14.66 5.21
C GLU A 60 -19.69 14.61 3.88
N ALA A 61 -20.44 15.67 3.56
CA ALA A 61 -21.14 15.80 2.28
C ALA A 61 -20.25 16.33 1.15
N GLY A 62 -18.96 16.59 1.41
CA GLY A 62 -18.02 17.11 0.42
C GLY A 62 -18.09 18.63 0.20
N ASN A 63 -18.74 19.37 1.10
CA ASN A 63 -18.94 20.82 0.98
C ASN A 63 -17.97 21.60 1.88
N ILE A 64 -17.64 22.83 1.47
CA ILE A 64 -17.03 23.86 2.32
C ILE A 64 -17.98 25.05 2.45
N THR A 65 -17.91 25.76 3.56
CA THR A 65 -18.64 27.02 3.74
C THR A 65 -17.73 28.20 3.40
N PHE A 66 -18.11 29.00 2.42
CA PHE A 66 -17.34 30.17 1.99
C PHE A 66 -18.12 31.47 2.19
N PRO A 67 -17.49 32.56 2.71
CA PRO A 67 -18.17 33.84 2.91
C PRO A 67 -18.89 34.33 1.66
N LEU A 68 -20.13 34.80 1.82
CA LEU A 68 -21.03 35.32 0.76
C LEU A 68 -21.50 34.29 -0.29
N LEU A 69 -20.77 33.20 -0.49
CA LEU A 69 -21.15 32.14 -1.42
C LEU A 69 -21.98 31.03 -0.75
N GLY A 70 -21.82 30.81 0.54
CA GLY A 70 -22.46 29.74 1.29
C GLY A 70 -21.74 28.40 1.09
N GLU A 71 -22.48 27.31 0.94
CA GLU A 71 -21.92 25.99 0.71
C GLU A 71 -21.43 25.81 -0.73
N ILE A 72 -20.22 25.27 -0.88
CA ILE A 72 -19.60 24.95 -2.17
C ILE A 72 -19.11 23.51 -2.11
N PHE A 73 -19.60 22.67 -3.03
CA PHE A 73 -19.11 21.30 -3.19
C PHE A 73 -17.70 21.29 -3.77
N VAL A 74 -16.76 20.63 -3.09
CA VAL A 74 -15.33 20.56 -3.49
C VAL A 74 -14.77 19.14 -3.50
N ASP A 75 -15.53 18.16 -3.01
CA ASP A 75 -15.12 16.76 -3.05
C ASP A 75 -14.86 16.30 -4.50
N GLY A 76 -13.77 15.56 -4.68
CA GLY A 76 -13.33 15.12 -6.00
C GLY A 76 -12.57 16.17 -6.84
N LEU A 77 -12.46 17.42 -6.38
CA LEU A 77 -11.70 18.47 -7.08
C LEU A 77 -10.26 18.58 -6.58
N THR A 78 -9.34 18.98 -7.45
CA THR A 78 -8.01 19.49 -7.04
C THR A 78 -8.12 20.90 -6.45
N PRO A 79 -7.16 21.36 -5.62
CA PRO A 79 -7.11 22.75 -5.15
C PRO A 79 -7.24 23.76 -6.28
N SER A 80 -6.49 23.58 -7.38
CA SER A 80 -6.58 24.42 -8.58
C SER A 80 -7.98 24.44 -9.23
N GLU A 81 -8.69 23.31 -9.21
CA GLU A 81 -10.07 23.24 -9.74
C GLU A 81 -11.07 23.92 -8.82
N ALA A 82 -10.90 23.73 -7.51
CA ALA A 82 -11.72 24.40 -6.50
C ALA A 82 -11.52 25.93 -6.56
N GLU A 83 -10.30 26.43 -6.74
CA GLU A 83 -10.00 27.85 -6.97
C GLU A 83 -10.77 28.41 -8.17
N ARG A 84 -10.65 27.75 -9.32
CA ARG A 84 -11.37 28.15 -10.54
C ARG A 84 -12.88 28.14 -10.34
N LYS A 85 -13.40 27.19 -9.56
CA LYS A 85 -14.83 27.11 -9.22
C LYS A 85 -15.27 28.28 -8.36
N ILE A 86 -14.49 28.63 -7.33
CA ILE A 86 -14.78 29.76 -6.44
C ILE A 86 -14.71 31.08 -7.21
N VAL A 87 -13.69 31.28 -8.06
CA VAL A 87 -13.56 32.47 -8.92
C VAL A 87 -14.82 32.66 -9.77
N LYS A 88 -15.27 31.61 -10.46
CA LYS A 88 -16.49 31.66 -11.29
C LYS A 88 -17.73 32.01 -10.46
N LEU A 89 -17.86 31.46 -9.26
CA LEU A 89 -19.01 31.72 -8.37
C LEU A 89 -19.02 33.16 -7.83
N LEU A 90 -17.84 33.72 -7.52
CA LEU A 90 -17.70 35.12 -7.09
C LEU A 90 -18.06 36.11 -8.19
N GLU A 91 -17.65 35.83 -9.42
CA GLU A 91 -18.00 36.64 -10.59
C GLU A 91 -19.48 36.51 -10.95
N SER A 92 -20.03 35.30 -10.94
CA SER A 92 -21.42 35.05 -11.34
C SER A 92 -22.45 35.69 -10.39
N LYS A 93 -22.10 35.83 -9.11
CA LYS A 93 -22.95 36.49 -8.11
C LYS A 93 -22.66 37.99 -7.97
N ASP A 94 -21.85 38.58 -8.86
CA ASP A 94 -21.41 39.99 -8.85
C ASP A 94 -20.82 40.44 -7.49
N ILE A 95 -20.13 39.52 -6.81
CA ILE A 95 -19.49 39.79 -5.50
C ILE A 95 -18.12 40.45 -5.73
N LEU A 96 -17.33 39.93 -6.66
CA LEU A 96 -16.01 40.47 -7.04
C LEU A 96 -15.80 40.40 -8.56
N ARG A 97 -15.04 41.35 -9.10
CA ARG A 97 -14.62 41.35 -10.51
C ARG A 97 -13.16 40.91 -10.62
N LYS A 98 -12.90 39.83 -11.37
CA LYS A 98 -11.57 39.24 -11.55
C LYS A 98 -10.86 38.89 -10.22
N PRO A 99 -11.52 38.17 -9.28
CA PRO A 99 -10.89 37.80 -8.04
C PRO A 99 -9.69 36.86 -8.29
N GLN A 100 -8.67 36.96 -7.44
CA GLN A 100 -7.57 36.00 -7.39
C GLN A 100 -7.72 35.18 -6.11
N VAL A 101 -7.93 33.89 -6.26
CA VAL A 101 -8.16 32.95 -5.16
C VAL A 101 -7.02 31.94 -5.12
N ASN A 102 -6.49 31.68 -3.94
CA ASN A 102 -5.45 30.68 -3.70
C ASN A 102 -5.89 29.75 -2.57
N ILE A 103 -5.81 28.45 -2.77
CA ILE A 103 -6.20 27.43 -1.78
C ILE A 103 -4.97 26.63 -1.38
N ILE A 104 -4.70 26.59 -0.08
CA ILE A 104 -3.64 25.76 0.50
C ILE A 104 -4.30 24.68 1.36
N THR A 105 -3.90 23.43 1.17
CA THR A 105 -4.33 22.33 2.05
C THR A 105 -3.53 22.38 3.35
N ALA A 106 -4.21 22.64 4.46
CA ALA A 106 -3.61 22.68 5.79
C ALA A 106 -3.47 21.27 6.39
N SER A 107 -4.45 20.39 6.15
CA SER A 107 -4.36 18.97 6.49
C SER A 107 -5.17 18.11 5.51
N LEU A 108 -4.55 17.04 4.98
CA LEU A 108 -5.20 16.05 4.12
C LEU A 108 -5.60 14.83 4.98
N GLN A 109 -6.82 14.84 5.53
CA GLN A 109 -7.35 13.71 6.29
C GLN A 109 -8.14 12.73 5.41
N SER A 110 -8.55 13.17 4.22
CA SER A 110 -9.30 12.39 3.25
C SER A 110 -8.46 11.35 2.51
N GLN A 111 -7.13 11.39 2.64
CA GLN A 111 -6.19 10.54 1.91
C GLN A 111 -5.37 9.66 2.85
N MET A 112 -6.05 8.73 3.51
CA MET A 112 -5.45 7.86 4.52
C MET A 112 -5.69 6.40 4.16
N VAL A 113 -4.68 5.55 4.39
CA VAL A 113 -4.81 4.09 4.41
C VAL A 113 -4.76 3.61 5.84
N SER A 114 -5.58 2.61 6.18
CA SER A 114 -5.48 1.92 7.46
C SER A 114 -4.55 0.72 7.33
N VAL A 115 -3.56 0.60 8.22
CA VAL A 115 -2.68 -0.57 8.30
C VAL A 115 -2.87 -1.22 9.67
N LEU A 116 -3.35 -2.46 9.66
CA LEU A 116 -3.73 -3.20 10.87
C LEU A 116 -3.15 -4.62 10.85
N GLY A 117 -3.14 -5.25 12.03
CA GLY A 117 -2.69 -6.62 12.22
C GLY A 117 -1.23 -6.71 12.64
N TYR A 118 -0.52 -7.74 12.18
CA TYR A 118 0.84 -8.07 12.61
C TYR A 118 1.91 -7.23 11.89
N VAL A 119 1.85 -5.91 12.10
CA VAL A 119 2.86 -4.93 11.68
C VAL A 119 3.46 -4.24 12.91
N ARG A 120 4.64 -3.60 12.75
CA ARG A 120 5.35 -2.97 13.87
C ARG A 120 4.55 -1.81 14.47
N ASN A 121 4.08 -0.91 13.61
CA ASN A 121 3.26 0.23 13.98
C ASN A 121 1.93 0.12 13.23
N GLN A 122 0.85 -0.14 13.96
CA GLN A 122 -0.51 -0.12 13.40
C GLN A 122 -1.05 1.30 13.43
N GLY A 123 -1.87 1.67 12.45
CA GLY A 123 -2.49 3.00 12.42
C GLY A 123 -2.94 3.46 11.05
N ARG A 124 -3.29 4.74 10.97
CA ARG A 124 -3.62 5.42 9.72
C ARG A 124 -2.39 6.14 9.17
N TYR A 125 -2.14 5.97 7.88
CA TYR A 125 -0.99 6.53 7.19
C TYR A 125 -1.43 7.40 6.02
N PRO A 126 -0.85 8.60 5.86
CA PRO A 126 -1.20 9.49 4.76
C PRO A 126 -0.69 8.93 3.43
N ILE A 127 -1.52 8.98 2.40
CA ILE A 127 -1.22 8.56 1.04
C ILE A 127 -1.03 9.83 0.19
N GLU A 128 0.15 10.42 0.25
CA GLU A 128 0.47 11.55 -0.62
C GLU A 128 0.87 11.03 -2.00
N GLY A 129 0.06 11.34 -3.02
CA GLY A 129 0.32 10.94 -4.40
C GLY A 129 0.10 9.44 -4.63
N LYS A 130 0.93 8.84 -5.51
CA LYS A 130 0.89 7.40 -5.79
C LYS A 130 1.82 6.68 -4.83
N ARG A 131 1.26 5.86 -3.94
CA ARG A 131 2.04 4.95 -3.09
C ARG A 131 1.68 3.50 -3.33
N ARG A 132 2.69 2.64 -3.16
CA ARG A 132 2.55 1.20 -3.28
C ARG A 132 2.35 0.53 -1.93
N LEU A 133 1.86 -0.72 -1.94
CA LEU A 133 1.64 -1.51 -0.73
C LEU A 133 2.94 -1.65 0.08
N THR A 134 4.05 -1.94 -0.59
CA THR A 134 5.36 -2.11 0.05
C THR A 134 5.83 -0.84 0.78
N GLU A 135 5.61 0.33 0.20
CA GLU A 135 5.93 1.63 0.81
C GLU A 135 5.10 1.88 2.07
N ILE A 136 3.80 1.61 2.01
CA ILE A 136 2.90 1.75 3.17
C ILE A 136 3.31 0.79 4.30
N LEU A 137 3.69 -0.44 3.98
CA LEU A 137 4.21 -1.38 4.97
C LEU A 137 5.53 -0.91 5.56
N ALA A 138 6.42 -0.31 4.75
CA ALA A 138 7.67 0.25 5.23
C ALA A 138 7.43 1.42 6.20
N MET A 139 6.46 2.28 5.92
CA MET A 139 6.03 3.36 6.84
C MET A 139 5.46 2.80 8.14
N ALA A 140 4.73 1.68 8.08
CA ALA A 140 4.26 0.94 9.25
C ALA A 140 5.41 0.22 10.00
N GLY A 141 6.66 0.35 9.55
CA GLY A 141 7.83 -0.28 10.16
C GLY A 141 7.99 -1.76 9.80
N GLY A 142 7.28 -2.24 8.77
CA GLY A 142 7.34 -3.62 8.29
C GLY A 142 6.47 -4.60 9.08
N ILE A 143 6.39 -5.82 8.55
CA ILE A 143 5.72 -6.96 9.16
C ILE A 143 6.58 -7.44 10.34
N ILE A 144 5.96 -7.73 11.49
CA ILE A 144 6.67 -8.30 12.65
C ILE A 144 6.94 -9.79 12.43
N PRO A 145 7.90 -10.43 13.14
CA PRO A 145 8.26 -11.83 12.91
C PRO A 145 7.08 -12.83 13.00
N ASP A 146 6.08 -12.50 13.82
CA ASP A 146 4.85 -13.27 14.02
C ASP A 146 3.73 -12.99 12.99
N GLY A 147 3.97 -12.10 12.02
CA GLY A 147 3.03 -11.77 10.96
C GLY A 147 3.17 -12.66 9.73
N ALA A 148 2.04 -12.84 9.03
CA ALA A 148 1.98 -13.59 7.78
C ALA A 148 2.66 -12.82 6.65
N GLU A 149 3.22 -13.56 5.70
CA GLU A 149 3.81 -12.99 4.48
C GLU A 149 2.76 -12.65 3.42
N GLN A 150 1.56 -13.22 3.57
CA GLN A 150 0.38 -12.89 2.78
C GLN A 150 -0.35 -11.73 3.43
N ILE A 151 -0.64 -10.72 2.63
CA ILE A 151 -1.26 -9.48 3.06
C ILE A 151 -2.60 -9.36 2.37
N THR A 152 -3.63 -9.06 3.15
CA THR A 152 -4.96 -8.81 2.62
C THR A 152 -5.13 -7.31 2.43
N LEU A 153 -5.33 -6.89 1.19
CA LEU A 153 -5.82 -5.55 0.88
C LEU A 153 -7.34 -5.61 0.74
N ILE A 154 -8.03 -4.82 1.55
CA ILE A 154 -9.48 -4.68 1.52
C ILE A 154 -9.79 -3.29 0.97
N ARG A 155 -10.52 -3.24 -0.15
CA ARG A 155 -10.86 -2.00 -0.85
C ARG A 155 -12.35 -1.89 -1.09
N SER A 156 -12.93 -0.72 -0.83
CA SER A 156 -14.31 -0.43 -1.23
C SER A 156 -14.36 -0.12 -2.73
N ASN A 157 -15.32 -0.72 -3.43
CA ASN A 157 -15.69 -0.35 -4.81
C ASN A 157 -17.10 0.26 -4.83
N GLY A 158 -17.39 1.15 -3.88
CA GLY A 158 -18.71 1.72 -3.64
C GLY A 158 -19.48 0.92 -2.59
N SER A 159 -20.33 0.00 -3.00
CA SER A 159 -21.22 -0.76 -2.10
C SER A 159 -20.68 -2.14 -1.69
N LYS A 160 -19.57 -2.59 -2.28
CA LYS A 160 -18.93 -3.89 -1.98
C LYS A 160 -17.46 -3.70 -1.64
N TYR A 161 -16.99 -4.55 -0.73
CA TYR A 161 -15.56 -4.67 -0.45
C TYR A 161 -14.96 -5.80 -1.29
N VAL A 162 -13.86 -5.48 -1.98
CA VAL A 162 -13.03 -6.44 -2.69
C VAL A 162 -11.83 -6.78 -1.81
N LYS A 163 -11.45 -8.05 -1.77
CA LYS A 163 -10.28 -8.53 -1.06
C LYS A 163 -9.25 -9.01 -2.07
N ASP A 164 -8.08 -8.39 -2.07
CA ASP A 164 -6.91 -8.83 -2.82
C ASP A 164 -5.90 -9.44 -1.84
N ILE A 165 -5.38 -10.62 -2.17
CA ILE A 165 -4.35 -11.31 -1.37
C ILE A 165 -3.01 -11.15 -2.09
N ILE A 166 -2.06 -10.53 -1.41
CA ILE A 166 -0.73 -10.24 -1.96
C ILE A 166 0.30 -11.05 -1.19
N ASP A 167 1.02 -11.91 -1.91
CA ASP A 167 2.15 -12.65 -1.37
C ASP A 167 3.44 -11.82 -1.55
N VAL A 168 3.85 -11.12 -0.49
CA VAL A 168 4.98 -10.19 -0.57
C VAL A 168 6.31 -10.92 -0.71
N LEU A 169 6.46 -12.08 -0.07
CA LEU A 169 7.70 -12.84 -0.18
C LEU A 169 7.88 -13.38 -1.60
N GLU A 170 6.83 -13.95 -2.19
CA GLU A 170 6.88 -14.44 -3.57
C GLU A 170 7.16 -13.31 -4.55
N MET A 171 6.50 -12.17 -4.38
CA MET A 171 6.71 -10.95 -5.20
C MET A 171 8.17 -10.49 -5.19
N ILE A 172 8.83 -10.46 -4.02
CA ILE A 172 10.24 -10.05 -3.91
C ILE A 172 11.17 -11.11 -4.51
N ARG A 173 10.89 -12.40 -4.28
CA ARG A 173 11.71 -13.51 -4.80
C ARG A 173 11.66 -13.64 -6.31
N SER A 174 10.48 -13.44 -6.90
CA SER A 174 10.28 -13.49 -8.35
C SER A 174 10.71 -12.20 -9.05
N GLY A 175 10.77 -11.08 -8.33
CA GLY A 175 11.00 -9.75 -8.89
C GLY A 175 9.80 -9.16 -9.63
N ASP A 176 8.61 -9.78 -9.53
CA ASP A 176 7.39 -9.31 -10.19
C ASP A 176 6.72 -8.15 -9.44
N LEU A 177 7.28 -6.96 -9.59
CA LEU A 177 6.76 -5.73 -8.97
C LEU A 177 5.39 -5.29 -9.51
N ASN A 178 4.83 -5.96 -10.52
CA ASN A 178 3.46 -5.68 -10.97
C ASN A 178 2.42 -6.09 -9.92
N ARG A 179 2.77 -7.02 -9.02
CA ARG A 179 1.93 -7.44 -7.90
C ARG A 179 1.91 -6.42 -6.75
N ASP A 180 2.79 -5.41 -6.79
CA ASP A 180 2.85 -4.35 -5.79
C ASP A 180 1.77 -3.29 -6.09
N LEU A 181 0.58 -3.52 -5.55
CA LEU A 181 -0.59 -2.71 -5.86
C LEU A 181 -0.45 -1.26 -5.37
N ASN A 182 -0.95 -0.32 -6.17
CA ASN A 182 -1.12 1.06 -5.73
C ASN A 182 -2.24 1.11 -4.68
N ILE A 183 -1.94 1.77 -3.56
CA ILE A 183 -2.88 1.98 -2.45
C ILE A 183 -3.71 3.24 -2.73
N ARG A 184 -4.98 3.17 -2.35
CA ARG A 184 -5.97 4.24 -2.49
C ARG A 184 -6.44 4.67 -1.11
N SER A 185 -7.05 5.84 -1.05
CA SER A 185 -7.69 6.28 0.18
C SER A 185 -8.76 5.27 0.62
N ASP A 186 -8.91 5.15 1.93
CA ASP A 186 -9.82 4.22 2.62
C ASP A 186 -9.55 2.73 2.39
N ASP A 187 -8.43 2.38 1.74
CA ASP A 187 -7.94 1.02 1.75
C ASP A 187 -7.63 0.57 3.18
N LEU A 188 -7.85 -0.72 3.43
CA LEU A 188 -7.41 -1.40 4.64
C LEU A 188 -6.37 -2.46 4.25
N VAL A 189 -5.14 -2.23 4.66
CA VAL A 189 -4.05 -3.21 4.61
C VAL A 189 -4.06 -3.99 5.90
N TYR A 190 -4.33 -5.29 5.81
CA TYR A 190 -4.42 -6.18 6.95
C TYR A 190 -3.37 -7.29 6.83
N VAL A 191 -2.52 -7.40 7.85
CA VAL A 191 -1.52 -8.46 7.97
C VAL A 191 -1.99 -9.47 9.01
N GLU A 192 -2.27 -10.68 8.55
CA GLU A 192 -2.69 -11.76 9.43
C GLU A 192 -1.56 -12.25 10.33
N ARG A 193 -1.90 -13.03 11.35
CA ARG A 193 -0.90 -13.77 12.11
C ARG A 193 -0.27 -14.81 11.19
N ALA A 194 1.03 -15.04 11.31
CA ALA A 194 1.67 -16.16 10.64
C ALA A 194 0.96 -17.48 11.00
N PRO A 195 0.76 -18.39 10.03
CA PRO A 195 0.18 -19.70 10.32
C PRO A 195 1.04 -20.44 11.34
N ARG A 196 0.41 -21.29 12.15
CA ARG A 196 1.09 -22.00 13.24
C ARG A 196 0.73 -23.46 13.21
N PHE A 197 1.61 -24.26 13.80
CA PHE A 197 1.36 -25.67 14.10
C PHE A 197 1.80 -25.97 15.53
N TYR A 198 1.38 -27.11 16.04
CA TYR A 198 1.53 -27.48 17.45
C TYR A 198 2.30 -28.80 17.53
N ILE A 199 3.27 -28.90 18.44
CA ILE A 199 3.97 -30.15 18.72
C ILE A 199 3.80 -30.47 20.20
N TYR A 200 3.44 -31.71 20.51
CA TYR A 200 3.37 -32.20 21.88
C TYR A 200 3.70 -33.71 21.98
N GLY A 201 3.95 -34.18 23.20
CA GLY A 201 4.41 -35.54 23.48
C GLY A 201 5.93 -35.62 23.67
N GLU A 202 6.55 -36.68 23.19
CA GLU A 202 7.98 -36.98 23.38
C GLU A 202 8.93 -36.18 22.46
N VAL A 203 8.86 -34.85 22.55
CA VAL A 203 9.71 -33.88 21.87
C VAL A 203 10.47 -33.04 22.91
N GLN A 204 11.69 -32.58 22.59
CA GLN A 204 12.52 -31.77 23.51
C GLN A 204 11.82 -30.48 23.95
N ARG A 205 11.12 -29.81 23.02
CA ARG A 205 10.37 -28.58 23.30
C ARG A 205 8.97 -28.70 22.70
N ALA A 206 8.02 -29.10 23.52
CA ALA A 206 6.60 -29.04 23.16
C ALA A 206 6.14 -27.58 23.12
N GLY A 207 5.22 -27.26 22.21
CA GLY A 207 4.69 -25.91 22.10
C GLY A 207 4.11 -25.57 20.74
N VAL A 208 3.90 -24.26 20.56
CA VAL A 208 3.37 -23.67 19.34
C VAL A 208 4.51 -23.08 18.53
N TYR A 209 4.53 -23.36 17.23
CA TYR A 209 5.56 -22.92 16.33
C TYR A 209 4.96 -22.23 15.11
N LYS A 210 5.70 -21.26 14.56
CA LYS A 210 5.37 -20.63 13.28
C LYS A 210 5.57 -21.66 12.17
N LEU A 211 4.58 -21.75 11.28
CA LEU A 211 4.64 -22.56 10.08
C LEU A 211 5.35 -21.76 8.98
N GLU A 212 6.44 -22.31 8.48
CA GLU A 212 7.16 -21.79 7.32
C GLU A 212 6.67 -22.46 6.03
N ARG A 213 6.97 -21.86 4.86
CA ARG A 213 6.55 -22.42 3.57
C ARG A 213 7.16 -23.78 3.32
N ASN A 214 6.34 -24.71 2.83
CA ASN A 214 6.74 -26.07 2.47
C ASN A 214 7.47 -26.78 3.63
N MET A 215 7.08 -26.48 4.87
CA MET A 215 7.70 -27.07 6.05
C MET A 215 7.29 -28.54 6.19
N THR A 216 8.27 -29.42 6.34
CA THR A 216 8.02 -30.86 6.55
C THR A 216 7.86 -31.19 8.03
N VAL A 217 7.28 -32.36 8.34
CA VAL A 217 7.19 -32.89 9.71
C VAL A 217 8.56 -33.00 10.37
N MET A 218 9.58 -33.41 9.61
CA MET A 218 10.97 -33.46 10.09
C MET A 218 11.51 -32.08 10.47
N GLN A 219 11.26 -31.06 9.63
CA GLN A 219 11.67 -29.69 9.94
C GLN A 219 10.91 -29.16 11.16
N ALA A 220 9.61 -29.45 11.26
CA ALA A 220 8.79 -29.11 12.41
C ALA A 220 9.36 -29.70 13.72
N LEU A 221 9.66 -31.00 13.71
CA LEU A 221 10.33 -31.69 14.83
C LEU A 221 11.67 -31.05 15.18
N SER A 222 12.46 -30.68 14.17
CA SER A 222 13.76 -30.05 14.35
C SER A 222 13.65 -28.69 15.05
N VAL A 223 12.66 -27.87 14.69
CA VAL A 223 12.38 -26.59 15.39
C VAL A 223 11.94 -26.85 16.83
N GLY A 224 11.19 -27.92 17.06
CA GLY A 224 10.87 -28.46 18.39
C GLY A 224 12.07 -29.00 19.19
N GLY A 225 13.28 -28.96 18.65
CA GLY A 225 14.50 -29.46 19.30
C GLY A 225 14.73 -30.97 19.10
N GLY A 226 13.92 -31.64 18.28
CA GLY A 226 13.99 -33.08 18.02
C GLY A 226 13.28 -33.90 19.09
N LEU A 227 13.40 -35.23 18.97
CA LEU A 227 12.77 -36.19 19.89
C LEU A 227 13.47 -36.21 21.26
N THR A 228 12.72 -36.58 22.30
CA THR A 228 13.34 -37.00 23.57
C THR A 228 14.03 -38.36 23.39
N GLN A 229 14.82 -38.80 24.39
CA GLN A 229 15.39 -40.16 24.40
C GLN A 229 14.31 -41.25 24.38
N ARG A 230 13.09 -40.91 24.78
CA ARG A 230 11.93 -41.80 24.81
C ARG A 230 11.06 -41.67 23.56
N GLY A 231 11.28 -40.67 22.70
CA GLY A 231 10.44 -40.42 21.54
C GLY A 231 10.72 -41.34 20.35
N THR A 232 9.72 -41.52 19.50
CA THR A 232 9.87 -42.28 18.24
C THR A 232 9.23 -41.57 17.05
N GLU A 233 9.87 -41.63 15.89
CA GLU A 233 9.27 -41.24 14.60
C GLU A 233 8.32 -42.31 14.06
N ARG A 234 8.31 -43.51 14.64
CA ARG A 234 7.44 -44.58 14.17
C ARG A 234 5.99 -44.31 14.55
N GLY A 235 5.12 -44.24 13.55
CA GLY A 235 3.70 -44.02 13.75
C GLY A 235 3.38 -42.61 14.24
N LEU A 236 4.11 -41.61 13.73
CA LEU A 236 3.78 -40.18 13.87
C LEU A 236 2.34 -39.95 13.47
N ARG A 237 1.65 -39.16 14.30
CA ARG A 237 0.25 -38.80 14.08
C ARG A 237 0.13 -37.29 14.03
N ILE A 238 -0.57 -36.82 13.01
CA ILE A 238 -1.04 -35.44 12.93
C ILE A 238 -2.54 -35.44 13.14
N GLN A 239 -3.02 -34.56 14.00
CA GLN A 239 -4.42 -34.17 14.05
C GLN A 239 -4.57 -32.95 13.16
N ARG A 240 -5.28 -33.15 12.04
CA ARG A 240 -5.52 -32.10 11.03
C ARG A 240 -7.00 -31.78 11.00
N ARG A 241 -7.32 -30.48 10.91
CA ARG A 241 -8.70 -30.05 10.66
C ARG A 241 -8.98 -30.20 9.16
N GLY A 242 -9.90 -31.08 8.81
CA GLY A 242 -10.38 -31.22 7.43
C GLY A 242 -11.23 -30.02 7.00
N GLU A 243 -11.53 -29.93 5.70
CA GLU A 243 -12.29 -28.82 5.10
C GLU A 243 -13.69 -28.61 5.73
N GLU A 244 -14.32 -29.68 6.22
CA GLU A 244 -15.62 -29.63 6.92
C GLU A 244 -15.50 -29.28 8.42
N GLY A 245 -14.30 -28.98 8.92
CA GLY A 245 -14.03 -28.67 10.32
C GLY A 245 -13.83 -29.90 11.23
N ASN A 246 -14.01 -31.11 10.69
CA ASN A 246 -13.79 -32.37 11.39
C ASN A 246 -12.31 -32.64 11.64
N LEU A 247 -11.96 -33.07 12.85
CA LEU A 247 -10.59 -33.46 13.19
C LEU A 247 -10.30 -34.88 12.68
N GLN A 248 -9.27 -35.02 11.86
CA GLN A 248 -8.80 -36.30 11.34
C GLN A 248 -7.43 -36.63 11.91
N ILE A 249 -7.24 -37.88 12.31
CA ILE A 249 -5.94 -38.37 12.78
C ILE A 249 -5.29 -39.10 11.62
N LEU A 250 -4.24 -38.50 11.08
CA LEU A 250 -3.49 -39.02 9.94
C LEU A 250 -2.16 -39.61 10.42
N THR A 251 -1.79 -40.77 9.87
CA THR A 251 -0.43 -41.30 10.04
C THR A 251 0.43 -40.71 8.94
N VAL A 252 1.51 -40.02 9.32
CA VAL A 252 2.35 -39.26 8.39
C VAL A 252 3.79 -39.74 8.42
N LYS A 253 4.51 -39.47 7.33
CA LYS A 253 5.97 -39.66 7.23
C LYS A 253 6.68 -38.37 7.56
N SER A 254 7.96 -38.47 7.91
CA SER A 254 8.81 -37.31 8.23
C SER A 254 8.97 -36.33 7.06
N SER A 255 8.74 -36.78 5.82
CA SER A 255 8.78 -35.97 4.59
C SER A 255 7.49 -35.20 4.28
N ASP A 256 6.38 -35.54 4.94
CA ASP A 256 5.07 -34.97 4.62
C ASP A 256 5.03 -33.49 5.06
N LEU A 257 4.21 -32.69 4.38
CA LEU A 257 4.07 -31.27 4.67
C LEU A 257 3.14 -31.02 5.86
N VAL A 258 3.52 -30.05 6.67
CA VAL A 258 2.73 -29.53 7.79
C VAL A 258 1.81 -28.44 7.25
N GLU A 259 0.55 -28.49 7.68
CA GLU A 259 -0.48 -27.52 7.33
C GLU A 259 -0.79 -26.60 8.52
N PRO A 260 -1.42 -25.43 8.26
CA PRO A 260 -1.88 -24.55 9.33
C PRO A 260 -2.78 -25.30 10.31
N ASP A 261 -2.57 -25.02 11.60
CA ASP A 261 -3.29 -25.61 12.74
C ASP A 261 -3.11 -27.12 12.94
N ASP A 262 -2.16 -27.76 12.24
CA ASP A 262 -1.79 -29.14 12.50
C ASP A 262 -1.28 -29.34 13.94
N VAL A 263 -1.70 -30.44 14.55
CA VAL A 263 -1.19 -30.88 15.84
C VAL A 263 -0.40 -32.17 15.69
N ILE A 264 0.92 -32.07 15.80
CA ILE A 264 1.87 -33.18 15.69
C ILE A 264 2.04 -33.82 17.07
N TYR A 265 1.64 -35.09 17.19
CA TYR A 265 1.78 -35.87 18.41
C TYR A 265 2.91 -36.89 18.32
N ILE A 266 3.88 -36.78 19.22
CA ILE A 266 5.02 -37.69 19.32
C ILE A 266 4.80 -38.68 20.44
N LYS A 267 4.80 -39.96 20.09
CA LYS A 267 4.61 -41.05 21.05
C LYS A 267 5.92 -41.44 21.72
N GLU A 268 5.78 -42.08 22.88
CA GLU A 268 6.84 -42.86 23.48
C GLU A 268 7.19 -44.10 22.65
N SER A 269 8.48 -44.40 22.55
CA SER A 269 9.03 -45.59 21.94
C SER A 269 8.78 -46.79 22.85
N LEU A 270 8.04 -47.75 22.32
CA LEU A 270 7.86 -49.05 22.97
C LEU A 270 9.01 -49.97 22.51
N PHE A 271 10.14 -49.84 23.21
CA PHE A 271 11.34 -50.69 23.13
C PHE A 271 12.25 -50.53 21.88
#